data_AF-A0A452GRL2-F1
#
_entry.id   AF-A0A452GRL2-F1
#
_cell.length_a   1.000
_cell.length_b   1.000
_cell.length_c   1.000
_cell.angle_alpha   90.00
_cell.angle_beta   90.00
_cell.angle_gamma   90.00
#
_symmetry.space_group_name_H-M   'P 1'
#
loop_
_entity.id
_entity.type
_entity.pdbx_description
1 polymer ?
#
loop_
_entity_poly.entity_id
_entity_poly.type
_entity_poly.pdbx_seq_one_letter_code
_entity_poly.pdbx_strand_id
1 'polypeptide(L)'
;MCHLPGLVVFDLDYTLWPFWVDTHVDPPFQRDRAGSVLDARGRPVRLYPEVPAVLERLQGLGVPMAAASRTGETRGATQLLELFGVRRFLRCVEIYPRGKSAHFHRLQQDTGVPFAQMLFFDDEERNIRDVSKLGTGGSDPPGGPPALLGRTPLPAPHGGMLGEGSGTEMLQGGGEQMARRGGGEWWGSPSLSSPP
;
A
#
# COMPACT_ATOMS: atom_id res chain seq x y z
N MET A 1 -8.05 -7.72 22.65
CA MET A 1 -8.74 -7.67 21.35
C MET A 1 -8.00 -6.65 20.50
N CYS A 2 -7.66 -6.98 19.25
CA CYS A 2 -7.06 -6.00 18.33
C CYS A 2 -8.19 -5.15 17.76
N HIS A 3 -8.24 -3.86 18.12
CA HIS A 3 -9.23 -2.94 17.59
C HIS A 3 -8.85 -2.53 16.16
N LEU A 4 -9.84 -2.47 15.27
CA LEU A 4 -9.66 -1.92 13.92
C LEU A 4 -9.50 -0.39 14.00
N PRO A 5 -8.73 0.23 13.08
CA PRO A 5 -8.66 1.68 12.99
C PRO A 5 -10.02 2.27 12.59
N GLY A 6 -10.32 3.47 13.07
CA GLY A 6 -11.50 4.24 12.69
C GLY A 6 -11.39 4.88 11.29
N LEU A 7 -10.17 5.04 10.77
CA LEU A 7 -9.89 5.51 9.41
C LEU A 7 -8.51 5.02 8.95
N VAL A 8 -8.41 4.54 7.72
CA VAL A 8 -7.12 4.30 7.05
C VAL A 8 -6.88 5.38 6.01
N VAL A 9 -5.72 6.04 6.07
CA VAL A 9 -5.34 7.12 5.16
C VAL A 9 -4.15 6.66 4.31
N PHE A 10 -4.24 6.85 3.00
CA PHE A 10 -3.18 6.55 2.05
C PHE A 10 -2.60 7.85 1.45
N ASP A 11 -1.28 7.92 1.31
CA ASP A 11 -0.70 8.74 0.25
C ASP A 11 -1.00 8.15 -1.14
N LEU A 12 -0.56 8.83 -2.21
CA LEU A 12 -0.79 8.40 -3.59
C LEU A 12 0.51 7.97 -4.26
N ASP A 13 1.47 8.89 -4.39
CA ASP A 13 2.70 8.65 -5.13
C ASP A 13 3.59 7.68 -4.34
N TYR A 14 4.15 6.68 -5.00
CA TYR A 14 4.90 5.58 -4.37
C TYR A 14 4.15 4.79 -3.28
N THR A 15 2.85 5.05 -3.08
CA THR A 15 1.98 4.32 -2.15
C THR A 15 0.93 3.51 -2.90
N LEU A 16 0.16 4.12 -3.80
CA LEU A 16 -0.82 3.43 -4.63
C LEU A 16 -0.25 3.07 -6.00
N TRP A 17 0.69 3.86 -6.52
CA TRP A 17 1.34 3.63 -7.81
C TRP A 17 2.83 3.96 -7.74
N PRO A 18 3.68 3.36 -8.60
CA PRO A 18 5.13 3.43 -8.48
C PRO A 18 5.76 4.65 -9.17
N PHE A 19 5.17 5.83 -9.02
CA PHE A 19 5.66 7.07 -9.64
C PHE A 19 5.12 8.33 -8.96
N TRP A 20 5.84 9.45 -9.07
CA TRP A 20 5.26 10.79 -8.89
C TRP A 20 4.43 11.21 -10.10
N VAL A 21 3.16 11.52 -9.87
CA VAL A 21 2.19 11.93 -10.91
C VAL A 21 2.54 13.28 -11.57
N ASP A 22 3.25 14.16 -10.87
CA ASP A 22 3.65 15.48 -11.38
C ASP A 22 5.00 15.49 -12.12
N THR A 23 5.71 14.35 -12.15
CA THR A 23 7.10 14.29 -12.65
C THR A 23 7.28 13.24 -13.73
N HIS A 24 6.78 12.01 -13.54
CA HIS A 24 7.17 10.88 -14.39
C HIS A 24 6.20 10.62 -15.55
N VAL A 25 4.99 11.15 -15.48
CA VAL A 25 3.88 10.87 -16.39
C VAL A 25 3.29 12.18 -16.92
N ASP A 26 2.61 12.11 -18.06
CA ASP A 26 2.01 13.29 -18.70
C ASP A 26 0.47 13.18 -18.69
N PRO A 27 -0.25 13.89 -17.82
CA PRO A 27 -1.71 14.01 -17.91
C PRO A 27 -2.17 14.69 -19.23
N PRO A 28 -3.42 14.52 -19.67
CA PRO A 28 -4.46 13.70 -19.05
C PRO A 28 -4.26 12.20 -19.33
N PHE A 29 -4.94 11.40 -18.52
CA PHE A 29 -4.96 9.95 -18.65
C PHE A 29 -6.20 9.47 -19.37
N GLN A 30 -6.12 8.28 -19.99
CA GLN A 30 -7.25 7.65 -20.64
C GLN A 30 -7.19 6.14 -20.51
N ARG A 31 -8.35 5.49 -20.60
CA ARG A 31 -8.43 4.04 -20.67
C ARG A 31 -8.47 3.61 -22.13
N ASP A 32 -7.61 2.69 -22.50
CA ASP A 32 -7.67 2.06 -23.83
C ASP A 32 -8.80 1.01 -23.91
N ARG A 33 -8.99 0.44 -25.10
CA ARG A 33 -10.01 -0.60 -25.33
C ARG A 33 -9.73 -1.90 -24.57
N ALA A 34 -8.48 -2.15 -24.19
CA ALA A 34 -8.07 -3.32 -23.42
C ALA A 34 -8.22 -3.11 -21.90
N GLY A 35 -8.60 -1.90 -21.46
CA GLY A 35 -8.77 -1.55 -20.05
C GLY A 35 -7.52 -0.99 -19.37
N SER A 36 -6.39 -0.86 -20.09
CA SER A 36 -5.16 -0.26 -19.59
C SER A 36 -5.31 1.25 -19.46
N VAL A 37 -4.74 1.83 -18.40
CA VAL A 37 -4.67 3.29 -18.24
C VAL A 37 -3.37 3.78 -18.86
N LEU A 38 -3.48 4.75 -19.74
CA LEU A 38 -2.37 5.36 -20.47
C LEU A 38 -2.30 6.85 -20.15
N ASP A 39 -1.09 7.40 -20.15
CA ASP A 39 -0.87 8.84 -20.13
C ASP A 39 -1.03 9.46 -21.54
N ALA A 40 -0.86 10.79 -21.66
CA ALA A 40 -1.01 11.52 -22.90
C ALA A 40 -0.01 11.12 -24.00
N ARG A 41 1.10 10.46 -23.63
CA ARG A 41 2.10 9.93 -24.57
C ARG A 41 1.86 8.46 -24.92
N GLY A 42 0.77 7.87 -24.45
CA GLY A 42 0.44 6.46 -24.65
C GLY A 42 1.27 5.51 -23.78
N ARG A 43 1.97 6.01 -22.75
CA ARG A 43 2.71 5.15 -21.82
C ARG A 43 1.74 4.54 -20.79
N PRO A 44 1.82 3.23 -20.53
CA PRO A 44 0.97 2.60 -19.54
C PRO A 44 1.34 3.02 -18.12
N VAL A 45 0.33 3.33 -17.31
CA VAL A 45 0.44 3.59 -15.87
C VAL A 45 -0.38 2.56 -15.10
N ARG A 46 0.11 2.15 -13.92
CA ARG A 46 -0.48 1.05 -13.15
C ARG A 46 -0.40 1.33 -11.65
N LEU A 47 -1.34 0.77 -10.90
CA LEU A 47 -1.22 0.64 -9.45
C LEU A 47 -0.15 -0.41 -9.09
N TYR A 48 0.30 -0.41 -7.84
CA TYR A 48 0.92 -1.60 -7.27
C TYR A 48 -0.08 -2.78 -7.31
N PRO A 49 0.36 -4.01 -7.64
CA PRO A 49 -0.53 -5.16 -7.81
C PRO A 49 -1.43 -5.48 -6.61
N GLU A 50 -0.96 -5.19 -5.39
CA GLU A 50 -1.63 -5.51 -4.14
C GLU A 50 -2.72 -4.50 -3.75
N VAL A 51 -2.70 -3.29 -4.33
CA VAL A 51 -3.59 -2.18 -3.96
C VAL A 51 -5.06 -2.59 -4.04
N PRO A 52 -5.58 -3.18 -5.13
CA PRO A 52 -6.99 -3.58 -5.19
C PRO A 52 -7.39 -4.52 -4.06
N ALA A 53 -6.58 -5.54 -3.77
CA ALA A 53 -6.87 -6.54 -2.74
C ALA A 53 -6.89 -5.93 -1.33
N VAL A 54 -5.99 -4.98 -1.05
CA VAL A 54 -5.98 -4.28 0.24
C VAL A 54 -7.19 -3.37 0.41
N LEU A 55 -7.57 -2.61 -0.62
CA LEU A 55 -8.77 -1.76 -0.58
C LEU A 55 -10.05 -2.59 -0.39
N GLU A 56 -10.17 -3.70 -1.12
CA GLU A 56 -11.30 -4.65 -0.97
C GLU A 56 -11.34 -5.26 0.43
N ARG A 57 -10.20 -5.65 0.98
CA ARG A 57 -10.13 -6.20 2.34
C ARG A 57 -10.56 -5.19 3.40
N LEU A 58 -10.08 -3.95 3.31
CA LEU A 58 -10.48 -2.88 4.24
C LEU A 58 -11.97 -2.56 4.13
N GLN A 59 -12.52 -2.51 2.91
CA GLN A 59 -13.95 -2.35 2.68
C GLN A 59 -14.76 -3.51 3.29
N GLY A 60 -14.32 -4.76 3.11
CA GLY A 60 -14.98 -5.94 3.69
C GLY A 60 -14.94 -5.98 5.22
N LEU A 61 -13.92 -5.36 5.82
CA LEU A 61 -13.82 -5.15 7.27
C LEU A 61 -14.63 -3.94 7.76
N GLY A 62 -15.29 -3.19 6.87
CA GLY A 62 -16.04 -1.98 7.21
C GLY A 62 -15.15 -0.82 7.66
N VAL A 63 -13.86 -0.82 7.32
CA VAL A 63 -12.91 0.24 7.70
C VAL A 63 -12.99 1.38 6.69
N PRO A 64 -13.37 2.60 7.10
CA PRO A 64 -13.36 3.76 6.21
C PRO A 64 -11.95 4.06 5.72
N MET A 65 -11.83 4.48 4.46
CA MET A 65 -10.56 4.85 3.84
C MET A 65 -10.57 6.29 3.34
N ALA A 66 -9.41 6.93 3.31
CA ALA A 66 -9.21 8.27 2.74
C ALA A 66 -7.87 8.36 2.01
N ALA A 67 -7.72 9.38 1.16
CA ALA A 67 -6.44 9.74 0.55
C ALA A 67 -5.99 11.12 1.01
N ALA A 68 -4.68 11.29 1.20
CA ALA A 68 -4.04 12.57 1.48
C ALA A 68 -2.76 12.66 0.65
N SER A 69 -2.65 13.57 -0.33
CA SER A 69 -1.47 13.71 -1.19
C SER A 69 -1.04 15.16 -1.35
N ARG A 70 0.28 15.35 -1.39
CA ARG A 70 0.93 16.66 -1.51
C ARG A 70 1.17 17.11 -2.96
N THR A 71 0.78 16.31 -3.94
CA THR A 71 1.06 16.63 -5.35
C THR A 71 0.40 17.94 -5.79
N GLY A 72 1.11 18.70 -6.62
CA GLY A 72 0.56 19.85 -7.32
C GLY A 72 -0.34 19.45 -8.50
N GLU A 73 -0.19 18.23 -9.02
CA GLU A 73 -0.96 17.70 -10.14
C GLU A 73 -2.29 17.09 -9.66
N THR A 74 -3.11 17.92 -9.02
CA THR A 74 -4.39 17.51 -8.40
C THR A 74 -5.35 16.90 -9.42
N ARG A 75 -5.40 17.44 -10.65
CA ARG A 75 -6.33 16.96 -11.69
C ARG A 75 -5.92 15.58 -12.19
N GLY A 76 -4.66 15.40 -12.53
CA GLY A 76 -4.12 14.10 -12.94
C GLY A 76 -4.29 13.04 -11.85
N ALA A 77 -3.92 13.34 -10.61
CA ALA A 77 -4.09 12.41 -9.48
C ALA A 77 -5.55 11.99 -9.27
N THR A 78 -6.47 12.96 -9.29
CA THR A 78 -7.91 12.67 -9.16
C THR A 78 -8.40 11.80 -10.33
N GLN A 79 -7.96 12.10 -11.55
CA GLN A 79 -8.33 11.31 -12.72
C GLN A 79 -7.84 9.86 -12.62
N LEU A 80 -6.62 9.61 -12.11
CA LEU A 80 -6.11 8.26 -11.90
C LEU A 80 -6.94 7.49 -10.86
N LEU A 81 -7.34 8.13 -9.76
CA LEU A 81 -8.22 7.51 -8.76
C LEU A 81 -9.55 7.04 -9.38
N GLU A 82 -10.12 7.81 -10.31
CA GLU A 82 -11.33 7.43 -11.04
C GLU A 82 -11.08 6.30 -12.04
N LEU A 83 -10.04 6.42 -12.88
CA LEU A 83 -9.76 5.44 -13.95
C LEU A 83 -9.38 4.07 -13.40
N PHE A 84 -8.63 4.03 -12.29
CA PHE A 84 -8.33 2.78 -11.58
C PHE A 84 -9.48 2.28 -10.71
N GLY A 85 -10.54 3.07 -10.55
CA GLY A 85 -11.66 2.73 -9.68
C GLY A 85 -11.29 2.68 -8.20
N VAL A 86 -10.24 3.40 -7.79
CA VAL A 86 -9.85 3.55 -6.38
C VAL A 86 -10.80 4.52 -5.67
N ARG A 87 -11.29 5.56 -6.37
CA ARG A 87 -12.14 6.62 -5.80
C ARG A 87 -13.31 6.07 -4.99
N ARG A 88 -13.95 5.00 -5.45
CA ARG A 88 -15.14 4.39 -4.81
C ARG A 88 -14.89 3.86 -3.39
N PHE A 89 -13.64 3.51 -3.06
CA PHE A 89 -13.26 3.04 -1.74
C PHE A 89 -13.03 4.19 -0.75
N LEU A 90 -12.78 5.40 -1.26
CA LEU A 90 -12.33 6.54 -0.46
C LEU A 90 -13.54 7.38 -0.02
N ARG A 91 -13.73 7.54 1.29
CA ARG A 91 -14.72 8.45 1.86
C ARG A 91 -14.33 9.91 1.64
N CYS A 92 -13.06 10.22 1.86
CA CYS A 92 -12.49 11.57 1.77
C CYS A 92 -11.22 11.56 0.91
N VAL A 93 -10.97 12.64 0.18
CA VAL A 93 -9.81 12.77 -0.72
C VAL A 93 -9.25 14.19 -0.59
N GLU A 94 -8.07 14.32 0.01
CA GLU A 94 -7.36 15.58 0.21
C GLU A 94 -6.12 15.59 -0.70
N ILE A 95 -6.13 16.34 -1.81
CA ILE A 95 -5.01 16.38 -2.77
C ILE A 95 -4.64 17.83 -3.08
N TYR A 96 -3.59 18.35 -2.45
CA TYR A 96 -3.08 19.70 -2.71
C TYR A 96 -1.68 19.91 -2.09
N PRO A 97 -0.88 20.87 -2.59
CA PRO A 97 0.51 21.08 -2.15
C PRO A 97 0.60 21.81 -0.80
N ARG A 98 0.18 21.16 0.29
CA ARG A 98 0.37 21.60 1.68
C ARG A 98 1.00 20.49 2.53
N GLY A 99 1.38 20.79 3.77
CA GLY A 99 1.87 19.75 4.69
C GLY A 99 0.79 18.74 5.07
N LYS A 100 1.18 17.49 5.36
CA LYS A 100 0.23 16.41 5.74
C LYS A 100 -0.58 16.73 6.99
N SER A 101 -0.04 17.50 7.93
CA SER A 101 -0.80 17.97 9.10
C SER A 101 -2.09 18.69 8.70
N ALA A 102 -2.06 19.54 7.66
CA ALA A 102 -3.26 20.24 7.19
C ALA A 102 -4.32 19.29 6.61
N HIS A 103 -3.87 18.28 5.85
CA HIS A 103 -4.72 17.24 5.30
C HIS A 103 -5.41 16.44 6.42
N PHE A 104 -4.64 16.04 7.44
CA PHE A 104 -5.18 15.27 8.57
C PHE A 104 -6.18 16.06 9.40
N HIS A 105 -5.93 17.35 9.67
CA HIS A 105 -6.94 18.19 10.33
C HIS A 105 -8.23 18.26 9.51
N ARG A 106 -8.14 18.38 8.18
CA ARG A 106 -9.33 18.39 7.33
C ARG A 106 -10.06 17.05 7.35
N LEU A 107 -9.34 15.94 7.28
CA LEU A 107 -9.90 14.59 7.41
C LEU A 107 -10.60 14.40 8.77
N GLN A 108 -10.00 14.86 9.87
CA GLN A 108 -10.63 14.80 11.19
C GLN A 108 -11.91 15.65 11.24
N GLN A 109 -11.90 16.86 10.67
CA GLN A 109 -13.09 17.72 10.61
C GLN A 109 -14.24 17.06 9.84
N ASP A 110 -13.94 16.44 8.69
CA ASP A 110 -14.95 15.88 7.81
C ASP A 110 -15.44 14.48 8.26
N THR A 111 -14.60 13.73 8.99
CA THR A 111 -14.93 12.36 9.44
C THR A 111 -15.33 12.27 10.92
N GLY A 112 -14.89 13.22 11.75
CA GLY A 112 -15.02 13.15 13.21
C GLY A 112 -14.10 12.13 13.88
N VAL A 113 -13.22 11.44 13.12
CA VAL A 113 -12.35 10.40 13.68
C VAL A 113 -11.17 11.03 14.42
N PRO A 114 -10.90 10.65 15.70
CA PRO A 114 -9.72 11.13 16.42
C PRO A 114 -8.42 10.64 15.77
N PHE A 115 -7.36 11.42 15.85
CA PHE A 115 -6.07 11.07 15.25
C PHE A 115 -5.55 9.70 15.70
N ALA A 116 -5.66 9.39 17.00
CA ALA A 116 -5.34 8.11 17.61
C ALA A 116 -5.94 6.87 16.94
N GLN A 117 -7.09 7.05 16.29
CA GLN A 117 -7.84 5.98 15.62
C GLN A 117 -7.55 5.94 14.12
N MET A 118 -6.69 6.81 13.61
CA MET A 118 -6.26 6.80 12.23
C MET A 118 -5.00 5.95 12.04
N LEU A 119 -4.94 5.25 10.91
CA LEU A 119 -3.75 4.57 10.43
C LEU A 119 -3.29 5.21 9.13
N PHE A 120 -2.01 5.56 9.01
CA PHE A 120 -1.47 6.26 7.85
C PHE A 120 -0.39 5.46 7.13
N PHE A 121 -0.50 5.37 5.81
CA PHE A 121 0.48 4.78 4.89
C PHE A 121 1.06 5.85 3.97
N ASP A 122 2.38 6.03 4.02
CA ASP A 122 3.14 7.00 3.22
C ASP A 122 4.59 6.50 3.10
N ASP A 123 5.21 6.71 1.94
CA ASP A 123 6.60 6.33 1.71
C ASP A 123 7.59 7.41 2.19
N GLU A 124 7.17 8.68 2.25
CA GLU A 124 8.01 9.82 2.58
C GLU A 124 8.13 9.98 4.10
N GLU A 125 9.33 9.73 4.64
CA GLU A 125 9.59 9.82 6.10
C GLU A 125 9.23 11.20 6.68
N ARG A 126 9.36 12.27 5.89
CA ARG A 126 8.96 13.62 6.31
C ARG A 126 7.47 13.68 6.63
N ASN A 127 6.62 13.07 5.81
CA ASN A 127 5.18 13.03 6.03
C ASN A 127 4.84 12.27 7.31
N ILE A 128 5.51 11.13 7.53
CA ILE A 128 5.39 10.35 8.77
C ILE A 128 5.75 11.21 9.99
N ARG A 129 6.87 11.94 9.97
CA ARG A 129 7.30 12.83 11.06
C ARG A 129 6.36 14.03 11.28
N ASP A 130 5.73 14.54 10.23
CA ASP A 130 4.80 15.68 10.34
C ASP A 130 3.46 15.22 10.95
N VAL A 131 2.98 14.02 10.61
CA VAL A 131 1.74 13.44 11.15
C VAL A 131 1.94 12.88 12.55
N SER A 132 3.14 12.38 12.90
CA SER A 132 3.43 11.83 14.24
C SER A 132 3.33 12.84 15.39
N LYS A 133 3.31 14.14 15.07
CA LYS A 133 3.21 15.24 16.05
C LYS A 133 1.76 15.65 16.32
N LEU A 134 0.80 15.13 15.57
CA LEU A 134 -0.61 15.44 15.76
C LEU A 134 -1.12 14.79 17.06
N GLY A 135 -2.05 15.41 17.76
CA GLY A 135 -2.62 14.84 18.98
C GLY A 135 -1.70 14.89 20.21
N THR A 136 -0.48 15.42 20.08
CA THR A 136 0.43 15.63 21.23
C THR A 136 0.29 17.02 21.86
N GLY A 137 -0.41 17.95 21.18
CA GLY A 137 -0.67 19.31 21.67
C GLY A 137 -2.00 19.42 22.40
N GLY A 138 -2.07 20.30 23.40
CA GLY A 138 -3.29 20.52 24.20
C GLY A 138 -4.48 21.12 23.44
N SER A 139 -4.30 21.55 22.18
CA SER A 139 -5.35 22.04 21.30
C SER A 139 -6.03 20.94 20.46
N ASP A 140 -5.46 19.74 20.41
CA ASP A 140 -6.01 18.62 19.64
C ASP A 140 -7.00 17.80 20.49
N PRO A 141 -8.00 17.15 19.87
CA PRO A 141 -8.87 16.21 20.59
C PRO A 141 -8.05 15.14 21.32
N PRO A 142 -8.48 14.71 22.52
CA PRO A 142 -7.75 13.71 23.30
C PRO A 142 -7.60 12.41 22.50
N GLY A 143 -6.38 11.89 22.41
CA GLY A 143 -6.12 10.62 21.73
C GLY A 143 -4.67 10.34 21.34
N GLY A 144 -3.82 11.34 21.17
CA GLY A 144 -2.46 11.12 20.66
C GLY A 144 -2.42 10.98 19.13
N PRO A 145 -1.22 10.76 18.55
CA PRO A 145 -1.00 10.76 17.10
C PRO A 145 -1.61 9.54 16.40
N PRO A 146 -1.80 9.60 15.07
CA PRO A 146 -2.11 8.43 14.25
C PRO A 146 -1.07 7.34 14.39
N ALA A 147 -1.50 6.09 14.26
CA ALA A 147 -0.59 4.98 14.05
C ALA A 147 -0.01 5.07 12.63
N LEU A 148 1.31 4.91 12.50
CA LEU A 148 2.02 5.14 11.25
C LEU A 148 2.63 3.83 10.76
N LEU A 149 2.29 3.43 9.53
CA LEU A 149 2.97 2.36 8.82
C LEU A 149 3.76 2.95 7.66
N GLY A 150 5.09 3.02 7.82
CA GLY A 150 6.02 3.39 6.76
C GLY A 150 6.93 2.22 6.38
N ARG A 151 7.26 2.15 5.08
CA ARG A 151 8.31 1.32 4.42
C ARG A 151 7.96 -0.02 3.78
N THR A 152 6.70 -0.38 3.58
CA THR A 152 6.35 -1.50 2.69
C THR A 152 5.26 -1.11 1.71
N PRO A 153 5.36 -1.48 0.42
CA PRO A 153 4.17 -1.63 -0.41
C PRO A 153 3.13 -2.40 0.40
N LEU A 154 1.86 -2.00 0.25
CA LEU A 154 0.73 -2.61 0.95
C LEU A 154 0.95 -4.12 1.15
N PRO A 155 0.97 -4.63 2.39
CA PRO A 155 1.35 -6.01 2.65
C PRO A 155 0.42 -6.94 1.86
N ALA A 156 1.00 -7.91 1.16
CA ALA A 156 0.23 -8.91 0.44
C ALA A 156 -0.81 -9.54 1.38
N PRO A 157 -2.06 -9.75 0.94
CA PRO A 157 -3.04 -10.44 1.77
C PRO A 157 -2.51 -11.86 2.04
N HIS A 158 -2.05 -12.11 3.25
CA HIS A 158 -1.67 -13.45 3.68
C HIS A 158 -2.91 -14.34 3.58
N GLY A 159 -2.91 -15.25 2.60
CA GLY A 159 -3.86 -16.35 2.52
C GLY A 159 -3.56 -17.38 3.59
N GLY A 160 -4.60 -17.80 4.31
CA GLY A 160 -4.61 -19.03 5.11
C GLY A 160 -4.38 -18.84 6.60
N MET A 161 -5.48 -18.68 7.35
CA MET A 161 -5.55 -19.19 8.72
C MET A 161 -6.99 -19.54 9.09
N LEU A 162 -7.55 -20.56 8.43
CA LEU A 162 -8.63 -21.39 8.95
C LEU A 162 -8.45 -22.78 8.33
N GLY A 163 -7.86 -23.68 9.11
CA GLY A 163 -7.75 -25.10 8.82
C GLY A 163 -7.89 -25.82 10.14
N GLU A 164 -9.16 -26.06 10.51
CA GLU A 164 -9.55 -26.81 11.69
C GLU A 164 -8.93 -28.21 11.65
N GLY A 165 -8.45 -28.66 12.81
CA GLY A 165 -8.00 -30.03 12.99
C GLY A 165 -9.19 -30.99 12.95
N SER A 166 -9.02 -32.10 12.24
CA SER A 166 -9.72 -33.39 12.45
C SER A 166 -9.12 -34.40 11.48
N GLY A 167 -8.55 -35.51 11.99
CA GLY A 167 -8.10 -36.60 11.12
C GLY A 167 -6.90 -37.35 11.67
N THR A 168 -7.08 -38.07 12.77
CA THR A 168 -6.24 -39.20 13.13
C THR A 168 -6.45 -40.32 12.12
N GLU A 169 -5.42 -40.70 11.38
CA GLU A 169 -5.24 -42.06 10.90
C GLU A 169 -3.75 -42.35 10.69
N MET A 170 -3.17 -43.12 11.61
CA MET A 170 -1.99 -43.92 11.36
C MET A 170 -2.46 -45.31 10.96
N LEU A 171 -1.92 -45.89 9.89
CA LEU A 171 -1.42 -47.27 9.82
C LEU A 171 -0.93 -47.67 8.40
N GLN A 172 0.39 -47.93 8.34
CA GLN A 172 1.09 -49.08 7.73
C GLN A 172 1.16 -49.34 6.20
N GLY A 173 2.40 -49.68 5.80
CA GLY A 173 2.80 -50.46 4.62
C GLY A 173 3.44 -49.59 3.53
N GLY A 174 4.73 -49.62 3.23
CA GLY A 174 5.66 -50.74 3.10
C GLY A 174 5.97 -50.93 1.60
N GLY A 175 7.21 -50.74 1.15
CA GLY A 175 7.63 -51.19 -0.18
C GLY A 175 8.55 -50.26 -0.99
N GLU A 176 9.84 -50.57 -0.90
CA GLU A 176 10.82 -50.61 -2.01
C GLU A 176 11.42 -49.35 -2.67
N GLN A 177 12.75 -49.43 -2.72
CA GLN A 177 13.72 -48.56 -3.35
C GLN A 177 13.71 -48.72 -4.88
N MET A 178 14.01 -47.65 -5.62
CA MET A 178 14.88 -47.77 -6.78
C MET A 178 15.59 -46.45 -7.11
N ALA A 179 16.92 -46.50 -7.03
CA ALA A 179 17.85 -45.46 -7.45
C ALA A 179 18.22 -45.61 -8.94
N ARG A 180 18.53 -44.48 -9.59
CA ARG A 180 19.52 -44.28 -10.69
C ARG A 180 19.55 -42.77 -11.04
N ARG A 181 20.61 -42.01 -10.76
CA ARG A 181 21.99 -41.86 -11.31
C ARG A 181 22.11 -40.99 -12.59
N GLY A 182 22.97 -39.97 -12.49
CA GLY A 182 23.62 -39.15 -13.54
C GLY A 182 23.26 -37.66 -13.40
N GLY A 183 24.09 -36.73 -12.91
CA GLY A 183 25.52 -36.43 -13.15
C GLY A 183 25.61 -35.34 -14.24
N GLY A 184 26.28 -34.19 -14.16
CA GLY A 184 27.14 -33.49 -13.20
C GLY A 184 27.00 -31.97 -13.47
N GLU A 185 27.79 -31.00 -13.05
CA GLU A 185 28.98 -30.85 -12.21
C GLU A 185 29.02 -29.35 -11.83
N TRP A 186 29.56 -29.07 -10.65
CA TRP A 186 29.78 -27.74 -10.11
C TRP A 186 31.14 -27.22 -10.58
N TRP A 187 31.24 -25.95 -10.97
CA TRP A 187 32.53 -25.27 -11.12
C TRP A 187 32.65 -24.17 -10.07
N GLY A 188 33.52 -24.41 -9.10
CA GLY A 188 34.04 -23.39 -8.20
C GLY A 188 35.21 -22.63 -8.84
N SER A 189 35.38 -21.39 -8.40
CA SER A 189 36.48 -20.48 -8.72
C SER A 189 37.86 -21.03 -8.32
N PRO A 190 38.93 -20.41 -8.83
CA PRO A 190 39.89 -19.82 -7.90
C PRO A 190 40.32 -18.40 -8.27
N SER A 191 40.51 -17.63 -7.19
CA SER A 191 41.17 -16.33 -7.07
C SER A 191 42.57 -16.29 -7.68
N LEU A 192 42.96 -15.15 -8.27
CA LEU A 192 44.36 -14.73 -8.39
C LEU A 192 44.47 -13.20 -8.24
N SER A 193 45.31 -12.81 -7.27
CA SER A 193 45.75 -11.45 -6.95
C SER A 193 46.90 -10.99 -7.86
N SER A 194 47.08 -9.65 -7.93
CA SER A 194 48.12 -8.79 -8.58
C SER A 194 49.59 -9.17 -8.30
N PRO A 195 50.68 -8.44 -8.74
CA PRO A 195 50.82 -7.09 -9.36
C PRO A 195 51.87 -7.07 -10.53
N PRO A 196 52.63 -6.01 -10.91
CA PRO A 196 53.31 -4.95 -10.12
C PRO A 196 52.64 -3.56 -10.10
#